data_AF-A0A9W4T4S8-F1
#
_entry.id   AF-A0A9W4T4S8-F1
#
_cell.length_a   1.000
_cell.length_b   1.000
_cell.length_c   1.000
_cell.angle_alpha   90.00
_cell.angle_beta   90.00
_cell.angle_gamma   90.00
#
_symmetry.space_group_name_H-M   'P 1'
#
loop_
_entity.id
_entity.type
_entity.pdbx_description
1 polymer ?
#
loop_
_entity_poly.entity_id
_entity_poly.type
_entity_poly.pdbx_seq_one_letter_code
_entity_poly.pdbx_strand_id
1 'polypeptide(L)'
;MTKSPLGDGFEGTYEEHVEYIGLRHIMDGETPSEWRNRIWDRLMYFRNKKYYTYGEKDYFCAHKALLYLVDRQKLFPKCGMTICYSCNKVVYLGIEHLSVGERSVYNGLEGKFITERFRNISFNGEHWGIYQHWATACTGNKFRKLNFEE
;
A
#
# COMPACT_ATOMS: atom_id res chain seq x y z
N MET A 1 -16.39 27.29 4.15
CA MET A 1 -15.95 25.88 4.01
C MET A 1 -16.20 25.18 5.33
N THR A 2 -17.24 24.37 5.38
CA THR A 2 -17.68 23.62 6.56
C THR A 2 -16.68 22.50 6.85
N LYS A 3 -16.01 22.56 8.00
CA LYS A 3 -15.19 21.46 8.51
C LYS A 3 -16.15 20.35 8.96
N SER A 4 -16.30 19.28 8.18
CA SER A 4 -17.03 18.10 8.61
C SER A 4 -16.17 17.29 9.58
N PRO A 5 -16.69 16.90 10.76
CA PRO A 5 -16.01 15.98 11.64
C PRO A 5 -16.19 14.56 11.10
N LEU A 6 -15.40 14.21 10.09
CA LEU A 6 -15.20 12.80 9.77
C LEU A 6 -14.33 12.23 10.89
N GLY A 7 -14.87 11.24 11.61
CA GLY A 7 -14.41 10.78 12.92
C GLY A 7 -12.89 10.65 13.10
N ASP A 8 -12.46 11.06 14.29
CA ASP A 8 -11.17 10.86 14.96
C ASP A 8 -9.87 11.16 14.16
N GLY A 9 -9.39 12.39 14.33
CA GLY A 9 -8.00 12.77 14.03
C GLY A 9 -7.77 13.46 12.69
N PHE A 10 -8.84 13.74 11.94
CA PHE A 10 -8.79 14.41 10.65
C PHE A 10 -8.93 15.94 10.78
N GLU A 11 -7.84 16.68 10.56
CA GLU A 11 -7.86 18.14 10.35
C GLU A 11 -7.55 18.46 8.87
N GLY A 12 -8.57 18.43 8.00
CA GLY A 12 -8.42 18.74 6.57
C GLY A 12 -9.77 18.99 5.89
N THR A 13 -9.77 19.14 4.56
CA THR A 13 -11.01 19.19 3.76
C THR A 13 -11.39 17.81 3.24
N TYR A 14 -12.67 17.56 2.99
CA TYR A 14 -13.11 16.28 2.43
C TYR A 14 -12.32 15.88 1.17
N GLU A 15 -11.96 16.84 0.34
CA GLU A 15 -11.14 16.65 -0.86
C GLU A 15 -9.72 16.17 -0.50
N GLU A 16 -9.10 16.76 0.52
CA GLU A 16 -7.81 16.30 1.06
C GLU A 16 -7.90 14.86 1.59
N HIS A 17 -9.03 14.49 2.21
CA HIS A 17 -9.26 13.12 2.68
C HIS A 17 -9.30 12.11 1.52
N VAL A 18 -10.12 12.42 0.51
CA VAL A 18 -10.30 11.59 -0.68
C VAL A 18 -8.98 11.44 -1.43
N GLU A 19 -8.23 12.53 -1.56
CA GLU A 19 -6.93 12.52 -2.20
C GLU A 19 -5.94 11.62 -1.45
N TYR A 20 -5.81 11.77 -0.12
CA TYR A 20 -4.90 10.95 0.68
C TYR A 20 -5.24 9.46 0.58
N ILE A 21 -6.52 9.09 0.63
CA ILE A 21 -6.96 7.71 0.40
C ILE A 21 -6.55 7.25 -1.00
N GLY A 22 -6.72 8.09 -2.01
CA GLY A 22 -6.34 7.81 -3.39
C GLY A 22 -4.85 7.52 -3.59
N LEU A 23 -3.96 8.12 -2.79
CA LEU A 23 -2.52 7.86 -2.85
C LEU A 23 -2.15 6.40 -2.52
N ARG A 24 -3.02 5.68 -1.79
CA ARG A 24 -2.78 4.26 -1.46
C ARG A 24 -2.81 3.35 -2.67
N HIS A 25 -3.50 3.75 -3.73
CA HIS A 25 -3.78 2.87 -4.86
C HIS A 25 -2.58 2.75 -5.80
N ILE A 26 -2.11 1.52 -5.97
CA ILE A 26 -1.20 1.13 -7.05
C ILE A 26 -2.03 0.95 -8.32
N MET A 27 -1.62 1.61 -9.40
CA MET A 27 -2.28 1.52 -10.70
C MET A 27 -1.90 0.23 -11.44
N ASP A 28 -2.74 -0.22 -12.38
CA ASP A 28 -2.43 -1.40 -13.19
C ASP A 28 -1.14 -1.17 -14.00
N GLY A 29 -0.20 -2.12 -13.88
CA GLY A 29 1.11 -2.05 -14.52
C GLY A 29 2.15 -1.19 -13.78
N GLU A 30 1.77 -0.46 -12.74
CA GLU A 30 2.68 0.38 -11.97
C GLU A 30 3.58 -0.46 -11.04
N THR A 31 4.89 -0.22 -11.10
CA THR A 31 5.84 -0.85 -10.21
C THR A 31 5.82 -0.19 -8.82
N PRO A 32 6.24 -0.92 -7.77
CA PRO A 32 6.40 -0.38 -6.41
C PRO A 32 7.17 0.95 -6.32
N SER A 33 8.25 1.08 -7.10
CA SER A 33 9.08 2.28 -7.12
C SER A 33 8.39 3.45 -7.83
N GLU A 34 7.70 3.18 -8.94
CA GLU A 34 6.91 4.18 -9.67
C GLU A 34 5.77 4.71 -8.80
N TRP A 35 5.02 3.81 -8.15
CA TRP A 35 3.97 4.17 -7.20
C TRP A 35 4.50 5.12 -6.12
N ARG A 36 5.59 4.73 -5.44
CA ARG A 36 6.22 5.56 -4.40
C ARG A 36 6.57 6.93 -4.95
N ASN A 37 7.25 6.99 -6.10
CA ASN A 37 7.72 8.24 -6.67
C ASN A 37 6.55 9.15 -7.09
N ARG A 38 5.48 8.58 -7.67
CA ARG A 38 4.28 9.33 -8.05
C ARG A 38 3.60 9.99 -6.86
N ILE A 39 3.52 9.31 -5.73
CA ILE A 39 2.79 9.81 -4.57
C ILE A 39 3.66 10.61 -3.59
N TRP A 40 4.98 10.56 -3.73
CA TRP A 40 5.93 10.97 -2.69
C TRP A 40 5.72 12.40 -2.20
N ASP A 41 5.72 13.37 -3.10
CA ASP A 41 5.63 14.79 -2.75
C ASP A 41 4.31 15.10 -2.06
N ARG A 42 3.21 14.49 -2.54
CA ARG A 42 1.89 14.69 -1.97
C ARG A 42 1.72 13.99 -0.62
N LEU A 43 2.28 12.79 -0.48
CA LEU A 43 2.33 12.08 0.80
C LEU A 43 3.12 12.88 1.85
N MET A 44 4.23 13.51 1.46
CA MET A 44 5.01 14.37 2.35
C MET A 44 4.28 15.65 2.76
N TYR A 45 3.48 16.24 1.87
CA TYR A 45 2.58 17.34 2.21
C TYR A 45 1.62 16.95 3.34
N PHE A 46 0.94 15.79 3.20
CA PHE A 46 0.04 15.28 4.23
C PHE A 46 0.77 14.96 5.54
N ARG A 47 1.94 14.32 5.45
CA ARG A 47 2.76 14.03 6.63
C ARG A 47 3.19 15.29 7.38
N ASN A 48 3.56 16.36 6.69
CA ASN A 48 3.93 17.63 7.31
C ASN A 48 2.75 18.29 8.03
N LYS A 49 1.52 18.07 7.54
CA LYS A 49 0.28 18.43 8.23
C LYS A 49 -0.10 17.48 9.38
N LYS A 50 0.74 16.48 9.69
CA LYS A 50 0.47 15.39 10.66
C LYS A 50 -0.81 14.63 10.30
N TYR A 51 -1.07 14.50 9.02
CA TYR A 51 -2.19 13.77 8.48
C TYR A 51 -1.84 12.28 8.33
N TYR A 52 -2.58 11.41 9.01
CA TYR A 52 -2.46 9.97 8.89
C TYR A 52 -3.78 9.30 9.25
N THR A 53 -4.05 8.14 8.67
CA THR A 53 -5.14 7.25 9.13
C THR A 53 -4.71 6.50 10.39
N TYR A 54 -5.69 6.02 11.16
CA TYR A 54 -5.45 5.26 12.38
C TYR A 54 -4.42 4.14 12.18
N GLY A 55 -3.40 4.09 13.05
CA GLY A 55 -2.35 3.05 13.04
C GLY A 55 -1.22 3.23 12.03
N GLU A 56 -1.24 4.27 11.18
CA GLU A 56 -0.26 4.49 10.10
C GLU A 56 0.64 5.72 10.32
N LYS A 57 1.07 5.94 11.56
CA LYS A 57 1.94 7.07 11.89
C LYS A 57 3.37 6.92 11.35
N ASP A 58 3.83 5.68 11.23
CA ASP A 58 5.24 5.36 10.97
C ASP A 58 5.46 4.72 9.58
N TYR A 59 4.38 4.40 8.87
CA TYR A 59 4.41 3.81 7.54
C TYR A 59 3.09 4.08 6.79
N PHE A 60 3.07 3.89 5.46
CA PHE A 60 1.90 4.11 4.59
C PHE A 60 1.56 2.86 3.78
N CYS A 61 0.41 2.23 3.98
CA CYS A 61 0.07 0.97 3.28
C CYS A 61 -0.37 1.23 1.83
N ALA A 62 0.16 0.41 0.93
CA ALA A 62 -0.31 0.32 -0.44
C ALA A 62 -1.53 -0.61 -0.54
N HIS A 63 -2.44 -0.25 -1.43
CA HIS A 63 -3.65 -0.99 -1.76
C HIS A 63 -3.67 -1.26 -3.25
N LYS A 64 -4.11 -2.45 -3.65
CA LYS A 64 -4.23 -2.83 -5.05
C LYS A 64 -5.68 -3.04 -5.41
N ALA A 65 -6.09 -2.55 -6.56
CA ALA A 65 -7.43 -2.82 -7.07
C ALA A 65 -7.60 -4.33 -7.34
N LEU A 66 -8.62 -4.91 -6.73
CA LEU A 66 -9.13 -6.25 -7.02
C LEU A 66 -10.53 -6.10 -7.60
N LEU A 67 -10.71 -6.57 -8.84
CA LEU A 67 -12.04 -6.66 -9.43
C LEU A 67 -12.78 -7.84 -8.79
N TYR A 68 -13.87 -7.57 -8.09
CA TYR A 68 -14.84 -8.62 -7.80
C TYR A 68 -15.58 -8.96 -9.09
N LEU A 69 -15.36 -10.19 -9.58
CA LEU A 69 -15.90 -10.67 -10.86
C LEU A 69 -17.44 -10.75 -10.86
N VAL A 70 -18.07 -10.84 -9.69
CA VAL A 70 -19.52 -11.04 -9.54
C VAL A 70 -20.29 -9.73 -9.72
N ASP A 71 -19.82 -8.61 -9.15
CA ASP A 71 -20.59 -7.35 -9.11
C ASP A 71 -19.90 -6.16 -9.80
N ARG A 72 -18.73 -6.38 -10.43
CA ARG A 72 -17.85 -5.31 -10.99
C ARG A 72 -17.43 -4.24 -9.98
N GLN A 73 -17.69 -4.43 -8.70
CA GLN A 73 -17.19 -3.55 -7.65
C GLN A 73 -15.68 -3.75 -7.49
N LYS A 74 -14.96 -2.64 -7.33
CA LYS A 74 -13.52 -2.66 -7.05
C LYS A 74 -13.31 -2.68 -5.55
N LEU A 75 -12.73 -3.76 -5.05
CA LEU A 75 -12.20 -3.81 -3.69
C LEU A 75 -10.74 -3.35 -3.73
N PHE A 76 -10.30 -2.63 -2.71
CA PHE A 76 -8.92 -2.17 -2.59
C PHE A 76 -8.31 -2.72 -1.29
N PRO A 77 -7.99 -4.03 -1.21
CA PRO A 77 -7.32 -4.57 -0.04
C PRO A 77 -5.85 -4.11 0.01
N LYS A 78 -5.27 -4.15 1.22
CA LYS A 78 -3.84 -3.98 1.43
C LYS A 78 -3.09 -5.04 0.61
N CYS A 79 -2.07 -4.63 -0.14
CA CYS A 79 -1.33 -5.54 -1.01
C CYS A 79 0.05 -5.92 -0.45
N GLY A 80 0.22 -5.84 0.88
CA GLY A 80 1.45 -6.22 1.56
C GLY A 80 2.69 -5.40 1.22
N MET A 81 2.48 -4.17 0.78
CA MET A 81 3.56 -3.22 0.55
C MET A 81 3.29 -1.96 1.33
N THR A 82 4.36 -1.33 1.80
CA THR A 82 4.25 -0.06 2.52
C THR A 82 5.45 0.83 2.25
N ILE A 83 5.30 2.13 2.48
CA ILE A 83 6.41 3.06 2.57
C ILE A 83 6.77 3.23 4.04
N CYS A 84 8.02 2.97 4.40
CA CYS A 84 8.54 3.31 5.73
C CYS A 84 8.86 4.81 5.78
N TYR A 85 8.24 5.56 6.68
CA TYR A 85 8.47 7.00 6.81
C TYR A 85 9.82 7.38 7.43
N SER A 86 10.47 6.46 8.13
CA SER A 86 11.77 6.70 8.74
C SER A 86 12.88 6.72 7.69
N CYS A 87 12.90 5.74 6.79
CA CYS A 87 13.94 5.60 5.76
C CYS A 87 13.47 5.98 4.34
N ASN A 88 12.20 6.34 4.19
CA ASN A 88 11.55 6.69 2.93
C ASN A 88 11.58 5.58 1.88
N LYS A 89 11.76 4.30 2.25
CA LYS A 89 11.85 3.17 1.31
C LYS A 89 10.54 2.38 1.23
N VAL A 90 10.30 1.73 0.09
CA VAL A 90 9.28 0.69 -0.02
C VAL A 90 9.74 -0.53 0.77
N VAL A 91 8.81 -1.12 1.52
CA VAL A 91 8.98 -2.30 2.35
C VAL A 91 7.89 -3.30 2.00
N TYR A 92 8.27 -4.57 1.91
CA TYR A 92 7.36 -5.67 1.66
C TYR A 92 6.99 -6.33 2.99
N LEU A 93 5.69 -6.42 3.27
CA LEU A 93 5.11 -6.95 4.50
C LEU A 93 4.96 -8.48 4.42
N GLY A 94 6.09 -9.18 4.26
CA GLY A 94 6.18 -10.64 4.28
C GLY A 94 5.43 -11.35 3.14
N ILE A 95 6.15 -12.03 2.25
CA ILE A 95 5.51 -12.83 1.20
C ILE A 95 4.86 -14.04 1.87
N GLU A 96 3.54 -14.12 1.78
CA GLU A 96 2.77 -15.29 2.20
C GLU A 96 2.78 -16.36 1.10
N HIS A 97 2.64 -15.93 -0.16
CA HIS A 97 2.63 -16.83 -1.30
C HIS A 97 3.30 -16.18 -2.51
N LEU A 98 4.13 -16.94 -3.23
CA LEU A 98 4.72 -16.56 -4.51
C LEU A 98 4.45 -17.67 -5.52
N SER A 99 3.63 -17.38 -6.52
CA SER A 99 3.51 -18.23 -7.70
C SER A 99 4.02 -17.52 -8.93
N VAL A 100 4.86 -18.21 -9.68
CA VAL A 100 5.29 -17.83 -11.02
C VAL A 100 4.92 -18.98 -11.93
N GLY A 101 4.26 -18.70 -13.04
CA GLY A 101 3.86 -19.75 -13.95
C GLY A 101 3.26 -19.23 -15.24
N GLU A 102 2.81 -20.16 -16.06
CA GLU A 102 2.09 -19.91 -17.29
C GLU A 102 0.68 -20.48 -17.13
N ARG A 103 -0.33 -19.72 -17.56
CA ARG A 103 -1.72 -20.19 -17.59
C ARG A 103 -2.29 -20.03 -19.00
N SER A 104 -3.08 -21.00 -19.42
CA SER A 104 -3.85 -20.92 -20.67
C SER A 104 -5.10 -20.09 -20.42
N VAL A 105 -5.22 -18.95 -21.09
CA VAL A 105 -6.38 -18.05 -21.02
C VAL A 105 -7.08 -18.06 -22.37
N TYR A 106 -8.40 -18.21 -22.36
CA TYR A 106 -9.18 -18.15 -23.60
C TYR A 106 -9.36 -16.69 -24.04
N ASN A 107 -8.87 -16.35 -25.24
CA ASN A 107 -9.06 -15.05 -25.85
C ASN A 107 -10.33 -15.07 -26.72
N GLY A 108 -11.42 -14.50 -26.21
CA GLY A 108 -12.70 -14.45 -26.92
C GLY A 108 -12.70 -13.61 -28.21
N LEU A 109 -11.74 -12.70 -28.39
CA LEU A 109 -11.60 -11.92 -29.63
C LEU A 109 -10.91 -12.71 -30.74
N GLU A 110 -9.98 -13.60 -30.38
CA GLU A 110 -9.21 -14.40 -31.33
C GLU A 110 -9.71 -15.85 -31.46
N GLY A 111 -10.68 -16.26 -30.65
CA GLY A 111 -11.25 -17.62 -30.67
C GLY A 111 -10.24 -18.72 -30.31
N LYS A 112 -9.16 -18.40 -29.58
CA LYS A 112 -8.08 -19.34 -29.24
C LYS A 112 -7.59 -19.18 -27.81
N PHE A 113 -6.96 -20.23 -27.28
CA PHE A 113 -6.21 -20.14 -26.04
C PHE A 113 -4.86 -19.45 -26.27
N ILE A 114 -4.52 -18.50 -25.41
CA ILE A 114 -3.21 -17.86 -25.33
C ILE A 114 -2.52 -18.27 -24.03
N THR A 115 -1.21 -18.29 -24.03
CA THR A 115 -0.42 -18.54 -22.82
C THR A 115 -0.07 -17.19 -22.18
N GLU A 116 -0.53 -16.97 -20.96
CA GLU A 116 -0.21 -15.79 -20.16
C GLU A 116 0.77 -16.17 -19.05
N ARG A 117 1.92 -15.49 -19.01
CA ARG A 117 2.84 -15.57 -17.87
C ARG A 117 2.27 -14.76 -16.72
N PHE A 118 2.16 -15.37 -15.55
CA PHE A 118 1.71 -14.71 -14.34
C PHE A 118 2.77 -14.77 -13.25
N ARG A 119 2.79 -13.73 -12.43
CA ARG A 119 3.51 -13.69 -11.15
C ARG A 119 2.54 -13.18 -10.10
N ASN A 120 2.04 -14.10 -9.28
CA ASN A 120 1.17 -13.79 -8.15
C ASN A 120 2.01 -13.76 -6.86
N ILE A 121 1.95 -12.64 -6.16
CA ILE A 121 2.54 -12.49 -4.84
C ILE A 121 1.40 -12.14 -3.90
N SER A 122 1.14 -12.96 -2.89
CA SER A 122 0.29 -12.61 -1.75
C SER A 122 1.16 -12.30 -0.55
N PHE A 123 0.61 -11.49 0.34
CA PHE A 123 1.22 -11.09 1.59
C PHE A 123 0.14 -11.27 2.65
N ASN A 124 0.49 -11.85 3.79
CA ASN A 124 -0.47 -12.17 4.84
C ASN A 124 -1.01 -10.92 5.54
N GLY A 125 -0.49 -9.73 5.19
CA GLY A 125 -0.94 -8.44 5.72
C GLY A 125 -0.56 -8.23 7.19
N GLU A 126 0.17 -9.17 7.80
CA GLU A 126 0.63 -9.03 9.16
C GLU A 126 1.77 -7.99 9.20
N HIS A 127 1.66 -7.05 10.13
CA HIS A 127 2.61 -5.93 10.31
C HIS A 127 4.06 -6.37 10.61
N TRP A 128 4.34 -7.67 10.64
CA TRP A 128 5.62 -8.26 10.99
C TRP A 128 6.73 -7.81 10.04
N GLY A 129 6.44 -7.66 8.75
CA GLY A 129 7.44 -7.20 7.78
C GLY A 129 7.92 -5.76 8.02
N ILE A 130 7.07 -4.86 8.54
CA ILE A 130 7.51 -3.49 8.89
C ILE A 130 8.34 -3.49 10.18
N TYR A 131 7.98 -4.30 11.17
CA TYR A 131 8.78 -4.46 12.39
C TYR A 131 10.16 -5.08 12.10
N GLN A 132 10.22 -6.11 11.26
CA GLN A 132 11.47 -6.72 10.82
C GLN A 132 12.32 -5.71 10.03
N HIS A 133 11.71 -4.96 9.10
CA HIS A 133 12.41 -3.91 8.38
C HIS A 133 13.03 -2.88 9.33
N TRP A 134 12.26 -2.42 10.32
CA TRP A 134 12.78 -1.53 11.33
C TRP A 134 13.96 -2.15 12.08
N ALA A 135 13.81 -3.38 12.58
CA ALA A 135 14.85 -4.03 13.37
C ALA A 135 16.17 -4.27 12.60
N THR A 136 16.12 -4.46 11.28
CA THR A 136 17.25 -5.02 10.52
C THR A 136 17.79 -4.14 9.39
N ALA A 137 16.96 -3.31 8.76
CA ALA A 137 17.29 -2.69 7.47
C ALA A 137 16.93 -1.19 7.35
N CYS A 138 16.24 -0.64 8.34
CA CYS A 138 15.76 0.74 8.29
C CYS A 138 16.91 1.71 8.61
N THR A 139 17.41 2.40 7.58
CA THR A 139 18.55 3.32 7.68
C THR A 139 18.21 4.68 8.31
N GLY A 140 16.92 5.01 8.41
CA GLY A 140 16.43 6.19 9.11
C GLY A 140 15.95 5.88 10.53
N ASN A 141 16.20 4.66 11.00
CA ASN A 141 15.72 4.21 12.27
C ASN A 141 16.56 4.80 13.41
N LYS A 142 16.16 5.96 13.89
CA LYS A 142 16.25 6.23 15.32
C LYS A 142 15.07 5.48 15.93
N PHE A 143 15.18 4.16 16.14
CA PHE A 143 14.19 3.43 16.92
C PHE A 143 14.11 4.19 18.24
N ARG A 144 13.05 4.97 18.44
CA ARG A 144 12.77 5.60 19.72
C ARG A 144 12.78 4.44 20.71
N LYS A 145 13.77 4.43 21.60
CA LYS A 145 13.88 3.60 22.81
C LYS A 145 12.79 2.54 22.84
N LEU A 146 13.05 1.36 22.25
CA LEU A 146 12.29 0.17 22.61
C LEU A 146 12.62 -0.10 24.08
N ASN A 147 11.94 0.59 24.99
CA ASN A 147 11.77 0.09 26.34
C ASN A 147 10.75 -1.03 26.18
N PHE A 148 11.25 -2.25 25.99
CA PHE A 148 10.52 -3.38 26.51
C PHE A 148 10.54 -3.17 28.03
N GLU A 149 9.42 -2.79 28.62
CA GLU A 149 9.29 -2.96 30.07
C GLU A 149 9.51 -4.46 30.33
N GLU A 150 10.56 -4.78 31.09
CA GLU A 150 10.77 -6.11 31.67
C GLU A 150 9.65 -6.45 32.66
#